data_AF-A0A1G9BT34-F1
#
_entry.id   AF-A0A1G9BT34-F1
#
_cell.length_a   1.000
_cell.length_b   1.000
_cell.length_c   1.000
_cell.angle_alpha   90.00
_cell.angle_beta   90.00
_cell.angle_gamma   90.00
#
_symmetry.space_group_name_H-M   'P 1'
#
loop_
_entity.id
_entity.type
_entity.pdbx_description
1 polymer ?
#
loop_
_entity_poly.entity_id
_entity_poly.type
_entity_poly.pdbx_seq_one_letter_code
_entity_poly.pdbx_strand_id
1 'polypeptide(L)'
;MSSSRETDAIQAYYNLLHGKGADDAIMAQRDAVLAELCPMLADQECSSAVYRKAVDDCLEGKPAQAWPEMLTIIREFYPFWRGDVKAVMQYADTVGFELHAIGWQPAVIDLQSVWPTLQSEKFATSELWALNGYVKALKAMDHKLDMDIEVRTRMAKLMLLRMRDAPLSEKNAYRITADATLPLFNLRHTRHLFLNAVREFYYFWAAHPEAEAMLKQLQPVEIM
;
A
#
# COMPACT_ATOMS: atom_id res chain seq x y z
N MET A 1 19.71 3.17 -30.87
CA MET A 1 19.76 3.77 -29.52
C MET A 1 19.46 2.67 -28.54
N SER A 2 20.29 2.48 -27.51
CA SER A 2 19.97 1.48 -26.47
C SER A 2 18.74 1.97 -25.72
N SER A 3 17.68 1.15 -25.69
CA SER A 3 16.54 1.42 -24.81
C SER A 3 17.04 1.39 -23.35
N SER A 4 16.54 2.30 -22.51
CA SER A 4 16.80 2.22 -21.07
C SER A 4 15.88 1.18 -20.43
N ARG A 5 16.28 0.63 -19.27
CA ARG A 5 15.44 -0.30 -18.50
C ARG A 5 14.04 0.28 -18.26
N GLU A 6 13.95 1.55 -17.90
CA GLU A 6 12.68 2.24 -17.66
C GLU A 6 11.83 2.31 -18.92
N THR A 7 12.46 2.56 -20.08
CA THR A 7 11.76 2.59 -21.38
C THR A 7 11.17 1.22 -21.71
N ASP A 8 11.94 0.15 -21.51
CA ASP A 8 11.46 -1.22 -21.72
C ASP A 8 10.34 -1.60 -20.75
N ALA A 9 10.46 -1.21 -19.48
CA ALA A 9 9.43 -1.44 -18.45
C ALA A 9 8.13 -0.69 -18.77
N ILE A 10 8.22 0.58 -19.19
CA ILE A 10 7.06 1.39 -19.61
C ILE A 10 6.38 0.72 -20.79
N GLN A 11 7.14 0.33 -21.81
CA GLN A 11 6.58 -0.31 -23.01
C GLN A 11 5.85 -1.61 -22.66
N ALA A 12 6.43 -2.44 -21.79
CA ALA A 12 5.80 -3.68 -21.34
C ALA A 12 4.50 -3.42 -20.55
N TYR A 13 4.51 -2.42 -19.66
CA TYR A 13 3.33 -2.01 -18.91
C TYR A 13 2.22 -1.50 -19.83
N TYR A 14 2.55 -0.65 -20.80
CA TYR A 14 1.60 -0.09 -21.76
C TYR A 14 1.01 -1.14 -22.70
N ASN A 15 1.82 -2.08 -23.18
CA ASN A 15 1.33 -3.20 -23.97
C ASN A 15 0.26 -4.01 -23.19
N LEU A 16 0.48 -4.21 -21.88
CA LEU A 16 -0.48 -4.90 -21.03
C LEU A 16 -1.76 -4.08 -20.83
N LEU A 17 -1.65 -2.77 -20.59
CA LEU A 17 -2.82 -1.88 -20.42
C LEU A 17 -3.65 -1.78 -21.71
N HIS A 18 -3.01 -1.61 -22.86
CA HIS A 18 -3.69 -1.62 -24.15
C HIS A 18 -4.38 -2.96 -24.42
N GLY A 19 -3.73 -4.08 -24.09
CA GLY A 19 -4.34 -5.41 -24.17
C GLY A 19 -5.60 -5.57 -23.31
N LYS A 20 -5.77 -4.73 -22.29
CA LYS A 20 -6.98 -4.67 -21.43
C LYS A 20 -8.01 -3.63 -21.87
N GLY A 21 -7.71 -2.81 -22.89
CA GLY A 21 -8.61 -1.78 -23.42
C GLY A 21 -8.45 -0.40 -22.78
N ALA A 22 -7.25 -0.05 -22.28
CA ALA A 22 -6.96 1.31 -21.83
C ALA A 22 -7.13 2.33 -22.97
N ASP A 23 -7.85 3.42 -22.68
CA ASP A 23 -8.03 4.56 -23.59
C ASP A 23 -6.96 5.65 -23.37
N ASP A 24 -6.97 6.68 -24.22
CA ASP A 24 -5.99 7.76 -24.19
C ASP A 24 -5.97 8.52 -22.85
N ALA A 25 -7.11 8.64 -22.17
CA ALA A 25 -7.19 9.33 -20.88
C ALA A 25 -6.51 8.52 -19.78
N ILE A 26 -6.74 7.19 -19.77
CA ILE A 26 -6.07 6.25 -18.89
C ILE A 26 -4.56 6.30 -19.12
N MET A 27 -4.12 6.23 -20.38
CA MET A 27 -2.70 6.26 -20.74
C MET A 27 -2.04 7.57 -20.32
N ALA A 28 -2.66 8.71 -20.61
CA ALA A 28 -2.15 10.03 -20.22
C ALA A 28 -1.97 10.18 -18.70
N GLN A 29 -2.86 9.58 -17.90
CA GLN A 29 -2.72 9.56 -16.44
C GLN A 29 -1.48 8.77 -16.00
N ARG A 30 -1.21 7.62 -16.63
CA ARG A 30 -0.04 6.79 -16.32
C ARG A 30 1.24 7.47 -16.80
N ASP A 31 1.22 8.05 -18.00
CA ASP A 31 2.33 8.86 -18.54
C ASP A 31 2.73 9.96 -17.55
N ALA A 32 1.78 10.73 -17.04
CA ALA A 32 2.07 11.84 -16.12
C ALA A 32 2.78 11.36 -14.85
N VAL A 33 2.32 10.25 -14.25
CA VAL A 33 2.95 9.70 -13.03
C VAL A 33 4.33 9.10 -13.33
N LEU A 34 4.46 8.35 -14.43
CA LEU A 34 5.72 7.69 -14.77
C LEU A 34 6.79 8.68 -15.25
N ALA A 35 6.39 9.79 -15.88
CA ALA A 35 7.29 10.88 -16.24
C ALA A 35 7.95 11.53 -15.00
N GLU A 36 7.28 11.52 -13.85
CA GLU A 36 7.84 11.99 -12.58
C GLU A 36 8.66 10.92 -11.85
N LEU A 37 8.18 9.67 -11.86
CA LEU A 37 8.81 8.57 -11.12
C LEU A 37 10.09 8.05 -11.79
N CYS A 38 10.07 7.80 -13.10
CA CYS A 38 11.17 7.12 -13.80
C CYS A 38 12.51 7.86 -13.74
N PRO A 39 12.58 9.21 -13.81
CA PRO A 39 13.84 9.93 -13.60
C PRO A 39 14.48 9.67 -12.23
N MET A 40 13.68 9.40 -11.19
CA MET A 40 14.18 9.07 -9.84
C MET A 40 14.71 7.64 -9.74
N LEU A 41 14.34 6.77 -10.69
CA LEU A 41 14.73 5.37 -10.75
C LEU A 41 15.87 5.10 -11.73
N ALA A 42 16.13 6.04 -12.66
CA ALA A 42 17.18 5.93 -13.66
C ALA A 42 18.53 5.65 -13.00
N ASP A 43 19.25 4.67 -13.55
CA ASP A 43 20.57 4.21 -13.09
C ASP A 43 20.61 3.69 -11.63
N GLN A 44 19.47 3.57 -10.96
CA GLN A 44 19.40 3.00 -9.61
C GLN A 44 19.35 1.47 -9.65
N GLU A 45 19.78 0.85 -8.55
CA GLU A 45 19.61 -0.59 -8.34
C GLU A 45 18.12 -0.97 -8.35
N CYS A 46 17.78 -2.10 -8.98
CA CYS A 46 16.44 -2.69 -8.93
C CYS A 46 16.11 -3.26 -7.54
N SER A 47 16.05 -2.44 -6.47
CA SER A 47 15.75 -2.89 -5.11
C SER A 47 14.43 -2.31 -4.59
N SER A 48 13.77 -3.03 -3.69
CA SER A 48 12.53 -2.54 -3.07
C SER A 48 12.76 -1.30 -2.20
N ALA A 49 13.95 -1.14 -1.63
CA ALA A 49 14.33 0.02 -0.83
C ALA A 49 14.47 1.28 -1.70
N VAL A 50 15.18 1.15 -2.84
CA VAL A 50 15.32 2.23 -3.83
C VAL A 50 13.95 2.67 -4.34
N TYR A 51 13.10 1.71 -4.73
CA TYR A 51 11.78 2.04 -5.26
C TYR A 51 10.93 2.78 -4.23
N ARG A 52 10.86 2.28 -2.98
CA ARG A 52 10.10 2.95 -1.91
C ARG A 52 10.59 4.39 -1.68
N LYS A 53 11.91 4.62 -1.72
CA LYS A 53 12.48 5.96 -1.60
C LYS A 53 12.02 6.86 -2.76
N ALA A 54 12.09 6.38 -4.00
CA ALA A 54 11.63 7.13 -5.18
C ALA A 54 10.13 7.46 -5.09
N VAL A 55 9.31 6.53 -4.57
CA VAL A 55 7.88 6.77 -4.33
C VAL A 55 7.66 7.87 -3.29
N ASP A 56 8.39 7.84 -2.16
CA ASP A 56 8.28 8.89 -1.15
C ASP A 56 8.63 10.27 -1.73
N ASP A 57 9.71 10.33 -2.52
CA ASP A 57 10.18 11.57 -3.15
C ASP A 57 9.18 12.04 -4.23
N CYS A 58 8.56 11.13 -4.99
CA CYS A 58 7.54 11.42 -6.00
C CYS A 58 6.22 11.96 -5.41
N LEU A 59 5.86 11.53 -4.21
CA LEU A 59 4.63 11.98 -3.51
C LEU A 59 4.84 13.28 -2.73
N GLU A 60 6.10 13.70 -2.53
CA GLU A 60 6.42 14.90 -1.76
C GLU A 60 5.83 16.16 -2.42
N GLY A 61 5.12 16.98 -1.64
CA GLY A 61 4.44 18.18 -2.13
C GLY A 61 3.16 17.94 -2.94
N LYS A 62 2.76 16.68 -3.20
CA LYS A 62 1.53 16.36 -3.92
C LYS A 62 0.29 16.50 -3.02
N PRO A 63 -0.86 16.96 -3.56
CA PRO A 63 -2.09 17.04 -2.79
C PRO A 63 -2.53 15.66 -2.33
N ALA A 64 -2.92 15.55 -1.05
CA ALA A 64 -3.31 14.30 -0.40
C ALA A 64 -4.37 13.50 -1.18
N GLN A 65 -5.30 14.19 -1.82
CA GLN A 65 -6.41 13.60 -2.58
C GLN A 65 -5.95 12.87 -3.84
N ALA A 66 -4.78 13.22 -4.40
CA ALA A 66 -4.23 12.57 -5.58
C ALA A 66 -3.45 11.28 -5.26
N TRP A 67 -3.07 11.08 -3.99
CA TRP A 67 -2.21 9.96 -3.59
C TRP A 67 -2.78 8.58 -3.92
N PRO A 68 -4.08 8.29 -3.71
CA PRO A 68 -4.63 6.96 -4.02
C PRO A 68 -4.47 6.54 -5.48
N GLU A 69 -4.72 7.46 -6.42
CA GLU A 69 -4.57 7.19 -7.86
C GLU A 69 -3.10 7.05 -8.25
N MET A 70 -2.24 7.96 -7.77
CA MET A 70 -0.80 7.89 -8.01
C MET A 70 -0.21 6.57 -7.48
N LEU A 71 -0.54 6.20 -6.25
CA LEU A 71 -0.07 4.97 -5.61
C LEU A 71 -0.53 3.70 -6.33
N THR A 72 -1.71 3.74 -6.94
CA THR A 72 -2.21 2.63 -7.79
C THR A 72 -1.28 2.43 -8.99
N ILE A 73 -1.01 3.49 -9.75
CA ILE A 73 -0.13 3.45 -10.93
C ILE A 73 1.29 3.05 -10.55
N ILE A 74 1.85 3.68 -9.52
CA ILE A 74 3.18 3.39 -8.99
C ILE A 74 3.32 1.91 -8.61
N ARG A 75 2.30 1.33 -8.00
CA ARG A 75 2.32 -0.07 -7.56
C ARG A 75 2.20 -1.04 -8.73
N GLU A 76 1.36 -0.73 -9.70
CA GLU A 76 1.21 -1.51 -10.94
C GLU A 76 2.50 -1.55 -11.74
N PHE A 77 3.25 -0.45 -11.78
CA PHE A 77 4.50 -0.33 -12.53
C PHE A 77 5.69 -1.07 -11.88
N TYR A 78 5.72 -1.19 -10.55
CA TYR A 78 6.82 -1.80 -9.81
C TYR A 78 7.31 -3.16 -10.36
N PRO A 79 6.46 -4.16 -10.60
CA PRO A 79 6.91 -5.46 -11.10
C PRO A 79 7.53 -5.39 -12.50
N PHE A 80 7.10 -4.44 -13.36
CA PHE A 80 7.73 -4.22 -14.66
C PHE A 80 9.12 -3.61 -14.51
N TRP A 81 9.27 -2.59 -13.67
CA TRP A 81 10.57 -1.99 -13.38
C TRP A 81 11.55 -3.00 -12.78
N ARG A 82 11.06 -3.91 -11.93
CA ARG A 82 11.85 -5.03 -11.37
C ARG A 82 12.19 -6.12 -12.38
N GLY A 83 11.54 -6.15 -13.54
CA GLY A 83 11.63 -7.27 -14.49
C GLY A 83 11.03 -8.58 -13.97
N ASP A 84 10.12 -8.51 -12.99
CA ASP A 84 9.55 -9.69 -12.33
C ASP A 84 8.24 -10.11 -13.02
N VAL A 85 8.39 -10.89 -14.09
CA VAL A 85 7.26 -11.39 -14.89
C VAL A 85 6.29 -12.22 -14.05
N LYS A 86 6.78 -12.99 -13.07
CA LYS A 86 5.94 -13.78 -12.18
C LYS A 86 5.07 -12.87 -11.31
N ALA A 87 5.64 -11.79 -10.78
CA ALA A 87 4.87 -10.80 -10.03
C ALA A 87 3.86 -10.07 -10.92
N VAL A 88 4.17 -9.76 -12.18
CA VAL A 88 3.21 -9.19 -13.14
C VAL A 88 2.00 -10.12 -13.32
N MET A 89 2.24 -11.41 -13.57
CA MET A 89 1.17 -12.40 -13.75
C MET A 89 0.33 -12.55 -12.47
N GLN A 90 0.98 -12.69 -11.32
CA GLN A 90 0.28 -12.81 -10.03
C GLN A 90 -0.56 -11.56 -9.73
N TYR A 91 -0.05 -10.37 -10.05
CA TYR A 91 -0.78 -9.12 -9.87
C TYR A 91 -2.00 -9.07 -10.80
N ALA A 92 -1.85 -9.49 -12.06
CA ALA A 92 -2.95 -9.56 -13.03
C ALA A 92 -4.09 -10.49 -12.58
N ASP A 93 -3.76 -11.62 -11.96
CA ASP A 93 -4.72 -12.65 -11.53
C ASP A 93 -5.45 -12.31 -10.23
N THR A 94 -4.80 -11.57 -9.33
CA THR A 94 -5.32 -11.32 -7.97
C THR A 94 -6.04 -9.98 -7.84
N VAL A 95 -5.34 -8.91 -8.19
CA VAL A 95 -5.80 -7.53 -7.98
C VAL A 95 -6.26 -6.91 -9.30
N GLY A 96 -5.59 -7.28 -10.40
CA GLY A 96 -5.82 -6.72 -11.72
C GLY A 96 -5.17 -5.35 -11.89
N PHE A 97 -5.09 -4.94 -13.15
CA PHE A 97 -4.67 -3.60 -13.55
C PHE A 97 -5.92 -2.77 -13.75
N GLU A 98 -6.11 -1.76 -12.91
CA GLU A 98 -7.35 -1.00 -12.84
C GLU A 98 -7.37 0.03 -13.97
N LEU A 99 -8.29 -0.16 -14.90
CA LEU A 99 -8.56 0.81 -15.98
C LEU A 99 -9.55 1.88 -15.54
N HIS A 100 -10.34 1.61 -14.50
CA HIS A 100 -11.37 2.53 -14.03
C HIS A 100 -10.87 3.37 -12.86
N ALA A 101 -11.45 4.56 -12.72
CA ALA A 101 -11.23 5.40 -11.55
C ALA A 101 -11.67 4.67 -10.27
N ILE A 102 -11.05 5.03 -9.15
CA ILE A 102 -11.40 4.51 -7.83
C ILE A 102 -12.87 4.86 -7.54
N GLY A 103 -13.74 3.86 -7.51
CA GLY A 103 -15.20 4.05 -7.38
C GLY A 103 -15.66 4.45 -5.98
N TRP A 104 -14.81 4.27 -4.96
CA TRP A 104 -15.09 4.62 -3.57
C TRP A 104 -13.82 5.04 -2.85
N GLN A 105 -13.90 6.04 -1.98
CA GLN A 105 -12.84 6.37 -1.03
C GLN A 105 -13.41 6.53 0.38
N PRO A 106 -12.63 6.19 1.43
CA PRO A 106 -13.06 6.41 2.80
C PRO A 106 -13.27 7.90 3.09
N ALA A 107 -14.15 8.20 4.03
CA ALA A 107 -14.42 9.57 4.45
C ALA A 107 -13.12 10.33 4.81
N VAL A 108 -13.10 11.62 4.48
CA VAL A 108 -12.04 12.53 4.89
C VAL A 108 -12.14 12.72 6.40
N ILE A 109 -11.01 12.56 7.09
CA ILE A 109 -10.93 12.71 8.54
C ILE A 109 -9.80 13.66 8.91
N ASP A 110 -9.90 14.26 10.09
CA ASP A 110 -8.75 14.85 10.78
C ASP A 110 -8.12 13.82 11.72
N LEU A 111 -6.85 13.49 11.48
CA LEU A 111 -6.12 12.52 12.28
C LEU A 111 -5.95 13.01 13.73
N GLN A 112 -5.81 14.32 13.98
CA GLN A 112 -5.66 14.83 15.34
C GLN A 112 -6.92 14.62 16.17
N SER A 113 -8.09 14.74 15.54
CA SER A 113 -9.37 14.47 16.19
C SER A 113 -9.63 12.98 16.38
N VAL A 114 -9.32 12.15 15.40
CA VAL A 114 -9.61 10.70 15.43
C VAL A 114 -8.60 9.93 16.28
N TRP A 115 -7.32 10.28 16.24
CA TRP A 115 -6.28 9.49 16.88
C TRP A 115 -6.54 9.26 18.38
N PRO A 116 -6.85 10.29 19.22
CA PRO A 116 -7.15 10.14 20.65
C PRO A 116 -8.30 9.17 20.94
N THR A 117 -9.33 9.16 20.12
CA THR A 117 -10.57 8.41 20.38
C THR A 117 -10.48 6.92 20.00
N LEU A 118 -9.50 6.53 19.16
CA LEU A 118 -9.29 5.13 18.73
C LEU A 118 -9.11 4.13 19.88
N GLN A 119 -8.66 4.58 21.07
CA GLN A 119 -8.53 3.69 22.22
C GLN A 119 -9.89 3.26 22.78
N SER A 120 -10.85 4.18 22.84
CA SER A 120 -12.22 3.98 23.35
C SER A 120 -13.23 3.57 22.28
N GLU A 121 -12.83 3.60 21.02
CA GLU A 121 -13.68 3.25 19.88
C GLU A 121 -14.21 1.81 19.99
N LYS A 122 -15.51 1.62 19.71
CA LYS A 122 -16.15 0.32 19.75
C LYS A 122 -15.99 -0.38 18.41
N PHE A 123 -15.37 -1.55 18.40
CA PHE A 123 -15.20 -2.38 17.22
C PHE A 123 -16.18 -3.56 17.24
N ALA A 124 -16.64 -3.97 16.07
CA ALA A 124 -17.47 -5.15 15.87
C ALA A 124 -16.69 -6.44 16.24
N THR A 125 -17.41 -7.52 16.48
CA THR A 125 -16.80 -8.80 16.87
C THR A 125 -15.76 -9.29 15.86
N SER A 126 -16.05 -9.24 14.56
CA SER A 126 -15.10 -9.65 13.51
C SER A 126 -13.83 -8.78 13.51
N GLU A 127 -13.98 -7.48 13.69
CA GLU A 127 -12.85 -6.53 13.81
C GLU A 127 -11.98 -6.84 15.03
N LEU A 128 -12.61 -7.12 16.18
CA LEU A 128 -11.91 -7.48 17.42
C LEU A 128 -11.16 -8.81 17.28
N TRP A 129 -11.69 -9.79 16.56
CA TRP A 129 -10.99 -11.04 16.29
C TRP A 129 -9.68 -10.81 15.51
N ALA A 130 -9.73 -10.04 14.42
CA ALA A 130 -8.55 -9.69 13.65
C ALA A 130 -7.54 -8.90 14.50
N LEU A 131 -7.99 -7.90 15.26
CA LEU A 131 -7.13 -7.10 16.15
C LEU A 131 -6.46 -7.95 17.23
N ASN A 132 -7.23 -8.80 17.91
CA ASN A 132 -6.70 -9.63 18.99
C ASN A 132 -5.71 -10.66 18.47
N GLY A 133 -5.98 -11.26 17.30
CA GLY A 133 -5.03 -12.15 16.62
C GLY A 133 -3.72 -11.44 16.30
N TYR A 134 -3.79 -10.25 15.70
CA TYR A 134 -2.61 -9.45 15.37
C TYR A 134 -1.81 -9.06 16.61
N VAL A 135 -2.47 -8.56 17.66
CA VAL A 135 -1.82 -8.16 18.92
C VAL A 135 -1.17 -9.35 19.61
N LYS A 136 -1.85 -10.50 19.66
CA LYS A 136 -1.29 -11.72 20.23
C LYS A 136 -0.03 -12.15 19.47
N ALA A 137 -0.07 -12.11 18.14
CA ALA A 137 1.08 -12.46 17.31
C ALA A 137 2.25 -11.49 17.51
N LEU A 138 1.98 -10.18 17.60
CA LEU A 138 3.01 -9.19 17.90
C LEU A 138 3.66 -9.41 19.27
N LYS A 139 2.89 -9.75 20.30
CA LYS A 139 3.41 -10.05 21.65
C LYS A 139 4.21 -11.34 21.74
N ALA A 140 3.95 -12.28 20.84
CA ALA A 140 4.68 -13.53 20.75
C ALA A 140 6.00 -13.38 19.97
N MET A 141 6.28 -12.20 19.40
CA MET A 141 7.57 -11.89 18.80
C MET A 141 8.53 -11.43 19.89
N ASP A 142 9.73 -12.01 19.89
CA ASP A 142 10.81 -11.57 20.77
C ASP A 142 11.17 -10.10 20.47
N HIS A 143 11.64 -9.39 21.48
CA HIS A 143 12.23 -8.04 21.38
C HIS A 143 11.33 -6.86 20.97
N LYS A 144 9.99 -7.02 20.84
CA LYS A 144 9.10 -5.87 20.63
C LYS A 144 8.76 -5.15 21.93
N LEU A 145 8.99 -3.83 21.96
CA LEU A 145 8.57 -2.97 23.07
C LEU A 145 7.04 -2.83 23.07
N ASP A 146 6.43 -2.81 24.26
CA ASP A 146 4.98 -2.65 24.41
C ASP A 146 4.44 -1.40 23.69
N MET A 147 5.21 -0.32 23.68
CA MET A 147 4.89 0.92 22.98
C MET A 147 4.77 0.71 21.46
N ASP A 148 5.65 -0.10 20.86
CA ASP A 148 5.60 -0.39 19.42
C ASP A 148 4.36 -1.20 19.07
N ILE A 149 4.01 -2.17 19.93
CA ILE A 149 2.78 -2.96 19.78
C ILE A 149 1.56 -2.04 19.88
N GLU A 150 1.53 -1.11 20.84
CA GLU A 150 0.43 -0.16 20.99
C GLU A 150 0.25 0.72 19.74
N VAL A 151 1.35 1.31 19.23
CA VAL A 151 1.32 2.16 18.03
C VAL A 151 0.81 1.40 16.82
N ARG A 152 1.31 0.18 16.58
CA ARG A 152 0.87 -0.69 15.47
C ARG A 152 -0.60 -1.09 15.61
N THR A 153 -1.04 -1.42 16.83
CA THR A 153 -2.45 -1.72 17.13
C THR A 153 -3.34 -0.53 16.81
N ARG A 154 -2.89 0.69 17.15
CA ARG A 154 -3.65 1.92 16.88
C ARG A 154 -3.74 2.22 15.38
N MET A 155 -2.68 1.94 14.62
CA MET A 155 -2.70 2.02 13.15
C MET A 155 -3.68 1.01 12.52
N ALA A 156 -3.71 -0.23 13.02
CA ALA A 156 -4.70 -1.23 12.59
C ALA A 156 -6.14 -0.81 12.91
N LYS A 157 -6.37 -0.24 14.11
CA LYS A 157 -7.66 0.33 14.48
C LYS A 157 -8.10 1.48 13.57
N LEU A 158 -7.17 2.37 13.20
CA LEU A 158 -7.43 3.45 12.24
C LEU A 158 -7.89 2.89 10.89
N MET A 159 -7.21 1.86 10.38
CA MET A 159 -7.63 1.17 9.15
C MET A 159 -9.06 0.66 9.25
N LEU A 160 -9.38 -0.09 10.30
CA LEU A 160 -10.71 -0.66 10.50
C LEU A 160 -11.77 0.43 10.55
N LEU A 161 -11.56 1.48 11.34
CA LEU A 161 -12.48 2.61 11.44
C LEU A 161 -12.78 3.22 10.07
N ARG A 162 -11.74 3.44 9.25
CA ARG A 162 -11.90 4.06 7.92
C ARG A 162 -12.53 3.14 6.88
N MET A 163 -12.46 1.83 7.06
CA MET A 163 -13.04 0.85 6.14
C MET A 163 -14.53 0.54 6.41
N ARG A 164 -15.12 1.04 7.50
CA ARG A 164 -16.49 0.65 7.90
C ARG A 164 -17.56 0.91 6.84
N ASP A 165 -17.38 1.99 6.08
CA ASP A 165 -18.32 2.40 5.04
C ASP A 165 -17.93 1.90 3.64
N ALA A 166 -16.98 0.95 3.56
CA ALA A 166 -16.56 0.37 2.30
C ALA A 166 -17.68 -0.49 1.68
N PRO A 167 -18.02 -0.31 0.39
CA PRO A 167 -18.95 -1.18 -0.30
C PRO A 167 -18.44 -2.61 -0.30
N LEU A 168 -19.34 -3.58 -0.07
CA LEU A 168 -19.00 -5.01 -0.16
C LEU A 168 -18.51 -5.43 -1.55
N SER A 169 -18.87 -4.67 -2.59
CA SER A 169 -18.40 -4.87 -3.96
C SER A 169 -16.95 -4.42 -4.19
N GLU A 170 -16.40 -3.59 -3.31
CA GLU A 170 -15.07 -3.00 -3.47
C GLU A 170 -14.00 -3.96 -2.95
N LYS A 171 -13.47 -4.80 -3.86
CA LYS A 171 -12.46 -5.82 -3.54
C LYS A 171 -11.14 -5.20 -3.05
N ASN A 172 -10.85 -3.97 -3.45
CA ASN A 172 -9.62 -3.26 -3.10
C ASN A 172 -9.80 -2.31 -1.91
N ALA A 173 -10.91 -2.39 -1.15
CA ALA A 173 -11.25 -1.46 -0.07
C ALA A 173 -10.12 -1.28 0.96
N TYR A 174 -9.45 -2.37 1.34
CA TYR A 174 -8.31 -2.32 2.26
C TYR A 174 -7.16 -1.47 1.72
N ARG A 175 -6.81 -1.68 0.45
CA ARG A 175 -5.72 -1.00 -0.22
C ARG A 175 -6.06 0.48 -0.47
N ILE A 176 -7.25 0.75 -0.98
CA ILE A 176 -7.76 2.12 -1.18
C ILE A 176 -7.74 2.88 0.14
N THR A 177 -8.18 2.23 1.22
CA THR A 177 -8.18 2.86 2.55
C THR A 177 -6.77 3.14 3.03
N ALA A 178 -5.82 2.22 2.83
CA ALA A 178 -4.43 2.44 3.20
C ALA A 178 -3.83 3.63 2.45
N ASP A 179 -4.04 3.68 1.14
CA ASP A 179 -3.53 4.74 0.28
C ASP A 179 -4.15 6.11 0.62
N ALA A 180 -5.44 6.15 0.92
CA ALA A 180 -6.13 7.36 1.38
C ALA A 180 -5.77 7.77 2.82
N THR A 181 -5.19 6.87 3.64
CA THR A 181 -4.77 7.16 5.03
C THR A 181 -3.33 7.64 5.09
N LEU A 182 -2.49 7.18 4.18
CA LEU A 182 -1.09 7.56 4.11
C LEU A 182 -0.82 9.08 4.15
N PRO A 183 -1.55 9.94 3.40
CA PRO A 183 -1.29 11.38 3.42
C PRO A 183 -1.70 12.06 4.73
N LEU A 184 -2.45 11.40 5.63
CA LEU A 184 -2.79 11.96 6.94
C LEU A 184 -1.58 12.07 7.88
N PHE A 185 -0.50 11.36 7.56
CA PHE A 185 0.76 11.43 8.30
C PHE A 185 1.71 12.44 7.65
N ASN A 186 2.14 13.44 8.41
CA ASN A 186 3.02 14.49 7.90
C ASN A 186 4.50 14.05 7.81
N LEU A 187 4.91 13.08 8.64
CA LEU A 187 6.30 12.63 8.74
C LEU A 187 6.51 11.33 7.93
N ARG A 188 7.59 11.30 7.13
CA ARG A 188 7.98 10.12 6.31
C ARG A 188 8.12 8.85 7.15
N HIS A 189 8.78 8.96 8.31
CA HIS A 189 8.93 7.83 9.23
C HIS A 189 7.58 7.27 9.71
N THR A 190 6.62 8.14 10.05
CA THR A 190 5.30 7.70 10.49
C THR A 190 4.50 7.06 9.36
N ARG A 191 4.64 7.53 8.11
CA ARG A 191 4.08 6.86 6.93
C ARG A 191 4.61 5.44 6.76
N HIS A 192 5.92 5.24 6.95
CA HIS A 192 6.52 3.91 6.87
C HIS A 192 6.06 3.00 8.00
N LEU A 193 6.00 3.49 9.23
CA LEU A 193 5.44 2.75 10.36
C LEU A 193 4.00 2.30 10.07
N PHE A 194 3.18 3.22 9.55
CA PHE A 194 1.82 2.92 9.14
C PHE A 194 1.76 1.84 8.05
N LEU A 195 2.49 2.01 6.95
CA LEU A 195 2.50 1.00 5.86
C LEU A 195 2.96 -0.37 6.34
N ASN A 196 3.93 -0.43 7.26
CA ASN A 196 4.37 -1.69 7.85
C ASN A 196 3.26 -2.32 8.69
N ALA A 197 2.67 -1.57 9.63
CA ALA A 197 1.56 -2.05 10.46
C ALA A 197 0.37 -2.53 9.62
N VAL A 198 0.04 -1.82 8.53
CA VAL A 198 -1.07 -2.17 7.64
C VAL A 198 -0.78 -3.41 6.81
N ARG A 199 0.44 -3.61 6.31
CA ARG A 199 0.82 -4.84 5.60
C ARG A 199 0.77 -6.05 6.51
N GLU A 200 1.26 -5.89 7.73
CA GLU A 200 1.22 -6.92 8.76
C GLU A 200 -0.20 -7.30 9.14
N PHE A 201 -1.03 -6.29 9.42
CA PHE A 201 -2.41 -6.48 9.84
C PHE A 201 -3.30 -7.09 8.76
N TYR A 202 -2.98 -6.87 7.46
CA TYR A 202 -3.77 -7.36 6.34
C TYR A 202 -4.07 -8.85 6.43
N TYR A 203 -3.09 -9.67 6.80
CA TYR A 203 -3.28 -11.12 6.89
C TYR A 203 -4.27 -11.53 7.99
N PHE A 204 -4.32 -10.78 9.09
CA PHE A 204 -5.29 -11.01 10.16
C PHE A 204 -6.68 -10.54 9.77
N TRP A 205 -6.77 -9.37 9.12
CA TRP A 205 -8.03 -8.84 8.59
C TRP A 205 -8.63 -9.76 7.52
N ALA A 206 -7.80 -10.28 6.60
CA ALA A 206 -8.21 -11.22 5.55
C ALA A 206 -8.43 -12.65 6.06
N ALA A 207 -8.31 -12.90 7.37
CA ALA A 207 -8.39 -14.22 8.00
C ALA A 207 -7.50 -15.28 7.32
N HIS A 208 -6.28 -14.88 6.92
CA HIS A 208 -5.33 -15.77 6.26
C HIS A 208 -4.90 -16.90 7.22
N PRO A 209 -4.96 -18.18 6.82
CA PRO A 209 -4.63 -19.30 7.71
C PRO A 209 -3.23 -19.23 8.33
N GLU A 210 -2.27 -18.68 7.58
CA GLU A 210 -0.87 -18.54 7.99
C GLU A 210 -0.49 -17.10 8.40
N ALA A 211 -1.44 -16.30 8.89
CA ALA A 211 -1.20 -14.89 9.21
C ALA A 211 0.03 -14.64 10.11
N GLU A 212 0.25 -15.50 11.11
CA GLU A 212 1.42 -15.39 12.00
C GLU A 212 2.76 -15.67 11.27
N ALA A 213 2.78 -16.63 10.34
CA ALA A 213 3.97 -16.94 9.55
C ALA A 213 4.29 -15.79 8.59
N MET A 214 3.26 -15.23 7.94
CA MET A 214 3.41 -14.05 7.07
C MET A 214 3.95 -12.85 7.85
N LEU A 215 3.43 -12.61 9.06
CA LEU A 215 3.90 -11.55 9.94
C LEU A 215 5.41 -11.67 10.25
N LYS A 216 5.89 -12.90 10.50
CA LYS A 216 7.32 -13.18 10.75
C LYS A 216 8.18 -12.90 9.52
N GLN A 217 7.72 -13.28 8.32
CA GLN A 217 8.43 -13.00 7.06
C GLN A 217 8.54 -11.51 6.73
N LEU A 218 7.60 -10.70 7.22
CA LEU A 218 7.61 -9.25 7.03
C LEU A 218 8.53 -8.50 8.01
N GLN A 219 9.02 -9.16 9.06
CA GLN A 219 10.00 -8.51 9.93
C GLN A 219 11.32 -8.36 9.19
N PRO A 220 12.04 -7.23 9.36
CA PRO A 220 13.41 -7.14 8.86
C PRO A 220 14.22 -8.30 9.43
N VAL A 221 15.01 -8.98 8.59
CA VAL A 221 15.92 -10.03 9.03
C VAL A 221 16.84 -9.41 10.08
N GLU A 222 16.75 -9.88 11.33
CA GLU A 222 17.70 -9.51 12.37
C GLU A 222 19.08 -9.94 11.88
N ILE A 223 19.93 -8.95 11.58
CA ILE A 223 21.35 -9.22 11.36
C ILE A 223 21.91 -9.56 12.73
N MET A 224 22.11 -10.86 12.98
CA MET A 224 22.87 -11.37 14.11
C MET A 224 24.31 -10.84 14.11
#